data_AF-E9ATC1-F1
#
_entry.id   AF-E9ATC1-F1
#
_cell.length_a   1.000
_cell.length_b   1.000
_cell.length_c   1.000
_cell.angle_alpha   90.00
_cell.angle_beta   90.00
_cell.angle_gamma   90.00
#
_symmetry.space_group_name_H-M   'P 1'
#
loop_
_entity.id
_entity.type
_entity.pdbx_description
1 polymer ?
#
loop_
_entity_poly.entity_id
_entity_poly.type
_entity_poly.pdbx_seq_one_letter_code
_entity_poly.pdbx_strand_id
1 'polypeptide(L)'
;MLRDELPPEKGQQSFSLLSRILRSIDGCKLEIVLDDKPEEDKIKVVDIYDKVSERFPLYSWREPVKGRVVVTPTGSSYSHQGVVVELIGVASTFREVESRVVFLRQERQFEPDTLNQSTPFEFIFSAPKEHESYHGIYAKVKYCVQATVKQRIKSASVKEEVWVHRVDAALSESQPDASAHMNYFRETCFGPESIAMNVGVDNVLHIEFRYDKKIFHLAERVLGKVEYKVADMDIAYGEVGLVRKEFLAPGQAGETMESETLQKFEVMDGTPIVEEVVPIRLYLKSVPRLTPTYMNVENLFSVRYFLNLVLVSQEGKRYFKQQEIQLYRRTGQERPATSSSPGPPVKPASGDVDTKGGWSA
;
A
#
# COMPACT_ATOMS: atom_id res chain seq x y z
N MET A 1 22.20 -1.66 7.05
CA MET A 1 21.01 -2.31 6.43
C MET A 1 20.70 -3.60 7.19
N LEU A 2 19.90 -3.51 8.24
CA LEU A 2 19.30 -4.71 8.83
C LEU A 2 18.19 -5.15 7.88
N ARG A 3 18.37 -6.30 7.21
CA ARG A 3 17.28 -6.99 6.54
C ARG A 3 16.42 -7.55 7.66
N ASP A 4 15.31 -6.88 7.97
CA ASP A 4 14.25 -7.54 8.74
C ASP A 4 13.87 -8.80 7.97
N GLU A 5 14.06 -9.97 8.59
CA GLU A 5 13.64 -11.23 7.99
C GLU A 5 12.14 -11.15 7.68
N LEU A 6 11.77 -11.46 6.43
CA LEU A 6 10.38 -11.43 6.03
C LEU A 6 9.60 -12.44 6.87
N PRO A 7 8.46 -12.04 7.48
CA PRO A 7 7.67 -12.95 8.28
C PRO A 7 7.21 -14.15 7.46
N PRO A 8 7.04 -15.33 8.09
CA PRO A 8 6.67 -16.55 7.40
C PRO A 8 5.39 -16.34 6.60
N GLU A 9 5.36 -16.89 5.39
CA GLU A 9 4.16 -16.86 4.56
C GLU A 9 3.17 -17.89 5.10
N LYS A 10 1.95 -17.43 5.37
CA LYS A 10 0.89 -18.26 5.90
C LYS A 10 0.55 -19.35 4.88
N GLY A 11 0.95 -20.59 5.17
CA GLY A 11 0.72 -21.76 4.29
C GLY A 11 1.96 -22.54 3.87
N GLN A 12 3.17 -22.17 4.29
CA GLN A 12 4.39 -22.89 3.87
C GLN A 12 4.78 -24.11 4.74
N GLN A 13 3.97 -24.49 5.72
CA GLN A 13 4.05 -25.81 6.37
C GLN A 13 2.98 -26.74 5.78
N SER A 14 3.42 -27.60 4.86
CA SER A 14 2.71 -28.66 4.15
C SER A 14 1.40 -28.26 3.46
N PHE A 15 1.46 -27.99 2.14
CA PHE A 15 0.53 -28.48 1.10
C PHE A 15 1.02 -27.91 -0.23
N SER A 16 1.81 -28.68 -0.99
CA SER A 16 2.16 -28.30 -2.36
C SER A 16 0.91 -28.40 -3.26
N LEU A 17 0.73 -27.38 -4.11
CA LEU A 17 -0.08 -27.32 -5.34
C LEU A 17 -1.52 -26.78 -5.35
N LEU A 18 -2.16 -26.37 -4.25
CA LEU A 18 -3.48 -25.70 -4.36
C LEU A 18 -3.68 -24.63 -3.28
N SER A 19 -3.45 -23.35 -3.60
CA SER A 19 -3.93 -22.19 -2.82
C SER A 19 -5.44 -21.95 -2.95
N ARG A 20 -6.19 -22.92 -3.50
CA ARG A 20 -7.65 -22.91 -3.51
C ARG A 20 -8.11 -23.23 -2.10
N ILE A 21 -8.85 -22.31 -1.48
CA ILE A 21 -9.52 -22.53 -0.20
C ILE A 21 -10.68 -23.52 -0.43
N LEU A 22 -10.35 -24.78 -0.69
CA LEU A 22 -11.29 -25.89 -0.80
C LEU A 22 -11.71 -26.25 0.62
N ARG A 23 -12.88 -25.75 1.04
CA ARG A 23 -13.51 -26.25 2.26
C ARG A 23 -14.47 -27.37 1.89
N SER A 24 -14.17 -28.57 2.38
CA SER A 24 -15.15 -29.64 2.44
C SER A 24 -16.21 -29.24 3.46
N ILE A 25 -17.45 -29.18 3.01
CA ILE A 25 -18.64 -28.92 3.81
C ILE A 25 -19.48 -30.20 3.75
N ASP A 26 -20.32 -30.47 4.75
CA ASP A 26 -21.20 -31.64 4.74
C ASP A 26 -21.98 -31.73 3.41
N GLY A 27 -21.65 -32.73 2.60
CA GLY A 27 -22.28 -33.04 1.31
C GLY A 27 -21.76 -32.29 0.08
N CYS A 28 -20.91 -31.25 0.21
CA CYS A 28 -20.36 -30.54 -0.95
C CYS A 28 -18.98 -29.90 -0.70
N LYS A 29 -18.25 -29.63 -1.78
CA LYS A 29 -17.08 -28.75 -1.79
C LYS A 29 -17.48 -27.41 -2.39
N LEU A 30 -17.10 -26.33 -1.72
CA LEU A 30 -17.35 -24.95 -2.16
C LEU A 30 -16.02 -24.27 -2.46
N GLU A 31 -15.91 -23.70 -3.66
CA GLU A 31 -14.72 -22.99 -4.14
C GLU A 31 -15.11 -21.66 -4.77
N ILE A 32 -14.36 -20.60 -4.49
CA ILE A 32 -14.45 -19.32 -5.19
C ILE A 32 -13.30 -19.29 -6.19
N VAL A 33 -13.61 -18.93 -7.43
CA VAL A 33 -12.63 -18.77 -8.52
C VAL A 33 -12.82 -17.39 -9.11
N LEU A 34 -11.82 -16.53 -8.94
CA LEU A 34 -11.79 -15.18 -9.50
C LEU A 34 -11.21 -15.20 -10.92
N ASP A 35 -11.80 -14.42 -11.82
CA ASP A 35 -11.35 -14.33 -13.22
C ASP A 35 -10.06 -13.50 -13.32
N ASP A 36 -9.13 -13.90 -14.21
CA ASP A 36 -7.91 -13.15 -14.55
C ASP A 36 -7.02 -12.75 -13.35
N LYS A 37 -7.03 -13.55 -12.27
CA LYS A 37 -6.18 -13.34 -11.07
C LYS A 37 -5.25 -14.54 -10.81
N PRO A 38 -4.20 -14.75 -11.62
CA PRO A 38 -3.23 -15.81 -11.37
C PRO A 38 -2.41 -15.52 -10.10
N GLU A 39 -1.86 -16.57 -9.48
CA GLU A 39 -1.10 -16.47 -8.22
C GLU A 39 0.14 -15.56 -8.30
N GLU A 40 0.76 -15.50 -9.48
CA GLU A 40 1.92 -14.66 -9.77
C GLU A 40 1.62 -13.15 -9.67
N ASP A 41 0.38 -12.75 -9.98
CA ASP A 41 -0.07 -11.36 -9.94
C ASP A 41 -0.62 -10.94 -8.56
N LYS A 42 -0.72 -11.88 -7.62
CA LYS A 42 -1.15 -11.56 -6.26
C LYS A 42 -0.14 -10.68 -5.54
N ILE A 43 -0.63 -9.67 -4.85
CA ILE A 43 0.20 -8.80 -4.02
C ILE A 43 0.49 -9.50 -2.68
N LYS A 44 1.77 -9.50 -2.29
CA LYS A 44 2.20 -9.97 -0.98
C LYS A 44 2.03 -8.84 0.04
N VAL A 45 1.24 -9.08 1.07
CA VAL A 45 0.97 -8.14 2.16
C VAL A 45 1.45 -8.75 3.46
N VAL A 46 2.08 -7.93 4.30
CA VAL A 46 2.52 -8.32 5.63
C VAL A 46 1.48 -7.84 6.63
N ASP A 47 0.87 -8.79 7.35
CA ASP A 47 0.05 -8.49 8.52
C ASP A 47 0.98 -8.25 9.70
N ILE A 48 1.03 -6.99 10.15
CA ILE A 48 1.96 -6.54 11.19
C ILE A 48 1.54 -7.07 12.55
N TYR A 49 0.23 -7.19 12.77
CA TYR A 49 -0.34 -7.67 14.01
C TYR A 49 -0.06 -9.16 14.20
N ASP A 50 -0.37 -9.97 13.18
CA ASP A 50 -0.19 -11.42 13.22
C ASP A 50 1.24 -11.87 12.89
N LYS A 51 2.09 -10.95 12.40
CA LYS A 51 3.48 -11.20 11.94
C LYS A 51 3.54 -12.33 10.90
N VAL A 52 2.61 -12.33 9.97
CA VAL A 52 2.55 -13.25 8.84
C VAL A 52 2.50 -12.47 7.53
N SER A 53 2.85 -13.13 6.44
CA SER A 53 2.57 -12.60 5.11
C SER A 53 1.54 -13.45 4.37
N GLU A 54 0.68 -12.78 3.60
CA GLU A 54 -0.39 -13.38 2.81
C GLU A 54 -0.40 -12.77 1.40
N ARG A 55 -0.86 -13.54 0.40
CA ARG A 55 -0.96 -13.10 -0.99
C ARG A 55 -2.43 -12.90 -1.37
N PHE A 56 -2.75 -11.73 -1.91
CA PHE A 56 -4.12 -11.36 -2.25
C PHE A 56 -4.26 -11.04 -3.75
N PRO A 57 -5.35 -11.47 -4.41
CA PRO A 57 -5.75 -10.97 -5.71
C PRO A 57 -5.84 -9.43 -5.69
N LEU A 58 -5.12 -8.76 -6.57
CA LEU A 58 -5.09 -7.30 -6.61
C LEU A 58 -6.10 -6.75 -7.62
N TYR A 59 -6.90 -5.79 -7.19
CA TYR A 59 -7.90 -5.09 -8.00
C TYR A 59 -7.67 -3.58 -7.97
N SER A 60 -7.92 -2.93 -9.11
CA SER A 60 -8.14 -1.47 -9.11
C SER A 60 -9.50 -1.13 -8.50
N TRP A 61 -9.62 0.05 -7.90
CA TRP A 61 -10.85 0.51 -7.26
C TRP A 61 -12.07 0.60 -8.18
N ARG A 62 -11.88 0.76 -9.50
CA ARG A 62 -12.96 0.73 -10.51
C ARG A 62 -13.11 -0.62 -11.22
N GLU A 63 -12.17 -1.53 -11.01
CA GLU A 63 -12.19 -2.84 -11.64
C GLU A 63 -13.36 -3.68 -11.09
N PRO A 64 -14.23 -4.25 -11.94
CA PRO A 64 -15.25 -5.17 -11.48
C PRO A 64 -14.62 -6.44 -10.91
N VAL A 65 -15.17 -6.95 -9.81
CA VAL A 65 -14.80 -8.26 -9.27
C VAL A 65 -15.68 -9.30 -9.95
N LYS A 66 -15.08 -10.18 -10.75
CA LYS A 66 -15.77 -11.21 -11.54
C LYS A 66 -15.23 -12.58 -11.19
N GLY A 67 -16.09 -13.58 -11.31
CA GLY A 67 -15.70 -14.94 -11.12
C GLY A 67 -16.89 -15.87 -11.04
N ARG A 68 -16.62 -17.05 -10.48
CA ARG A 68 -17.63 -18.08 -10.25
C ARG A 68 -17.43 -18.76 -8.92
N VAL A 69 -18.54 -19.15 -8.32
CA VAL A 69 -18.56 -20.06 -7.19
C VAL A 69 -18.86 -21.46 -7.72
N VAL A 70 -17.98 -22.42 -7.43
CA VAL A 70 -18.16 -23.81 -7.87
C VAL A 70 -18.63 -24.63 -6.69
N VAL A 71 -19.82 -25.22 -6.82
CA VAL A 71 -20.38 -26.15 -5.85
C VAL A 71 -20.25 -27.56 -6.42
N THR A 72 -19.49 -28.41 -5.73
CA THR A 72 -19.25 -29.80 -6.16
C THR A 72 -19.85 -30.77 -5.14
N PRO A 73 -20.88 -31.55 -5.49
CA PRO A 73 -21.40 -32.62 -4.63
C PRO A 73 -20.29 -33.59 -4.22
N THR A 74 -20.26 -34.01 -2.96
CA THR A 74 -19.36 -35.11 -2.52
C THR A 74 -19.99 -36.49 -2.66
N GLY A 75 -21.31 -36.55 -2.85
CA GLY A 75 -22.07 -37.77 -3.13
C GLY A 75 -22.65 -37.76 -4.54
N SER A 76 -23.70 -38.57 -4.77
CA SER A 76 -24.40 -38.63 -6.06
C SER A 76 -25.17 -37.34 -6.39
N SER A 77 -25.64 -36.63 -5.37
CA SER A 77 -26.29 -35.33 -5.53
C SER A 77 -26.17 -34.49 -4.26
N TYR A 78 -26.45 -33.19 -4.39
CA TYR A 78 -26.47 -32.23 -3.30
C TYR A 78 -27.60 -31.23 -3.48
N SER A 79 -28.58 -31.24 -2.56
CA SER A 79 -29.70 -30.31 -2.55
C SER A 79 -29.39 -29.07 -1.71
N HIS A 80 -29.67 -27.87 -2.21
CA HIS A 80 -29.50 -26.59 -1.51
C HIS A 80 -30.75 -25.71 -1.56
N GLN A 81 -30.86 -24.76 -0.63
CA GLN A 81 -31.94 -23.75 -0.53
C GLN A 81 -31.55 -22.42 -1.17
N GLY A 82 -30.57 -22.45 -2.06
CA GLY A 82 -30.06 -21.31 -2.81
C GLY A 82 -28.58 -21.06 -2.55
N VAL A 83 -27.95 -20.31 -3.45
CA VAL A 83 -26.56 -19.88 -3.32
C VAL A 83 -26.56 -18.35 -3.29
N VAL A 84 -25.81 -17.76 -2.37
CA VAL A 84 -25.65 -16.31 -2.28
C VAL A 84 -24.17 -15.99 -2.38
N VAL A 85 -23.81 -15.12 -3.30
CA VAL A 85 -22.44 -14.60 -3.45
C VAL A 85 -22.46 -13.12 -3.16
N GLU A 86 -21.54 -12.64 -2.35
CA GLU A 86 -21.50 -11.26 -1.88
C GLU A 86 -20.09 -10.68 -2.03
N LEU A 87 -19.98 -9.43 -2.47
CA LEU A 87 -18.79 -8.62 -2.26
C LEU A 87 -19.04 -7.68 -1.09
N ILE A 88 -18.22 -7.81 -0.04
CA ILE A 88 -18.38 -7.08 1.22
C ILE A 88 -17.11 -6.26 1.47
N GLY A 89 -17.24 -4.94 1.58
CA GLY A 89 -16.20 -4.02 2.05
C GLY A 89 -16.39 -3.71 3.52
N VAL A 90 -15.34 -3.89 4.31
CA VAL A 90 -15.37 -3.79 5.77
C VAL A 90 -14.21 -2.92 6.26
N ALA A 91 -14.52 -1.93 7.07
CA ALA A 91 -13.54 -1.22 7.88
C ALA A 91 -13.68 -1.71 9.33
N SER A 92 -12.56 -1.97 10.00
CA SER A 92 -12.57 -2.46 11.38
C SER A 92 -11.39 -1.97 12.19
N THR A 93 -11.59 -1.78 13.48
CA THR A 93 -10.54 -1.58 14.49
C THR A 93 -10.64 -2.67 15.56
N PHE A 94 -9.52 -3.08 16.17
CA PHE A 94 -9.49 -4.26 17.05
C PHE A 94 -8.51 -4.17 18.24
N ARG A 95 -8.25 -2.97 18.77
CA ARG A 95 -7.33 -2.77 19.90
C ARG A 95 -7.88 -3.27 21.24
N GLU A 96 -8.91 -2.59 21.75
CA GLU A 96 -9.57 -2.94 23.02
C GLU A 96 -10.99 -3.43 22.78
N VAL A 97 -11.74 -2.69 21.96
CA VAL A 97 -13.09 -3.04 21.52
C VAL A 97 -13.08 -3.17 20.01
N GLU A 98 -13.50 -4.33 19.50
CA GLU A 98 -13.65 -4.51 18.06
C GLU A 98 -14.82 -3.64 17.56
N SER A 99 -14.51 -2.71 16.67
CA SER A 99 -15.53 -1.92 15.96
C SER A 99 -15.46 -2.28 14.49
N ARG A 100 -16.62 -2.44 13.86
CA ARG A 100 -16.72 -2.89 12.47
C ARG A 100 -17.84 -2.17 11.75
N VAL A 101 -17.52 -1.62 10.57
CA VAL A 101 -18.49 -0.99 9.66
C VAL A 101 -18.42 -1.70 8.31
N VAL A 102 -19.58 -2.15 7.83
CA VAL A 102 -19.73 -2.63 6.45
C VAL A 102 -20.13 -1.45 5.59
N PHE A 103 -19.22 -0.96 4.75
CA PHE A 103 -19.45 0.21 3.90
C PHE A 103 -19.81 -0.15 2.46
N LEU A 104 -19.52 -1.38 2.03
CA LEU A 104 -19.89 -1.88 0.70
C LEU A 104 -20.53 -3.25 0.82
N ARG A 105 -21.67 -3.45 0.15
CA ARG A 105 -22.30 -4.76 -0.03
C ARG A 105 -22.96 -4.84 -1.41
N GLN A 106 -22.54 -5.80 -2.22
CA GLN A 106 -23.25 -6.24 -3.42
C GLN A 106 -23.53 -7.72 -3.30
N GLU A 107 -24.69 -8.18 -3.77
CA GLU A 107 -25.07 -9.59 -3.69
C GLU A 107 -25.63 -10.12 -5.01
N ARG A 108 -25.44 -11.42 -5.24
CA ARG A 108 -26.06 -12.20 -6.30
C ARG A 108 -26.66 -13.44 -5.67
N GLN A 109 -27.96 -13.65 -5.86
CA GLN A 109 -28.67 -14.80 -5.33
C GLN A 109 -29.04 -15.77 -6.46
N PHE A 110 -28.99 -17.06 -6.15
CA PHE A 110 -29.37 -18.16 -7.04
C PHE A 110 -30.41 -19.04 -6.33
N GLU A 111 -31.37 -19.52 -7.11
CA GLU A 111 -32.52 -20.27 -6.63
C GLU A 111 -32.13 -21.63 -6.00
N PRO A 112 -33.00 -22.20 -5.15
CA PRO A 112 -32.85 -23.58 -4.67
C PRO A 112 -32.76 -24.59 -5.83
N ASP A 113 -31.87 -25.58 -5.70
CA ASP A 113 -31.70 -26.63 -6.71
C ASP A 113 -31.10 -27.91 -6.09
N THR A 114 -31.07 -29.00 -6.87
CA THR A 114 -30.37 -30.25 -6.55
C THR A 114 -29.31 -30.54 -7.62
N LEU A 115 -28.05 -30.41 -7.22
CA LEU A 115 -26.89 -30.55 -8.10
C LEU A 115 -26.45 -32.01 -8.16
N ASN A 116 -26.33 -32.56 -9.37
CA ASN A 116 -25.82 -33.92 -9.59
C ASN A 116 -24.34 -33.94 -10.02
N GLN A 117 -23.80 -32.79 -10.40
CA GLN A 117 -22.41 -32.62 -10.84
C GLN A 117 -21.86 -31.29 -10.32
N SER A 118 -20.58 -31.04 -10.58
CA SER A 118 -19.96 -29.75 -10.29
C SER A 118 -20.63 -28.65 -11.11
N THR A 119 -21.19 -27.65 -10.41
CA THR A 119 -21.97 -26.57 -11.04
C THR A 119 -21.38 -25.21 -10.68
N PRO A 120 -21.05 -24.37 -11.69
CA PRO A 120 -20.59 -23.01 -11.47
C PRO A 120 -21.76 -22.01 -11.35
N PHE A 121 -21.60 -21.03 -10.46
CA PHE A 121 -22.49 -19.90 -10.27
C PHE A 121 -21.73 -18.59 -10.50
N GLU A 122 -21.96 -17.94 -11.65
CA GLU A 122 -21.19 -16.77 -12.09
C GLU A 122 -21.66 -15.47 -11.43
N PHE A 123 -20.72 -14.61 -11.04
CA PHE A 123 -21.00 -13.32 -10.42
C PHE A 123 -20.14 -12.21 -11.02
N ILE A 124 -20.70 -10.98 -11.02
CA ILE A 124 -20.01 -9.76 -11.42
C ILE A 124 -20.44 -8.64 -10.47
N PHE A 125 -19.47 -8.02 -9.80
CA PHE A 125 -19.68 -6.88 -8.89
C PHE A 125 -18.92 -5.66 -9.41
N SER A 126 -19.66 -4.65 -9.85
CA SER A 126 -19.08 -3.50 -10.57
C SER A 126 -18.99 -2.22 -9.73
N ALA A 127 -19.52 -2.20 -8.51
CA ALA A 127 -19.44 -0.99 -7.69
C ALA A 127 -17.98 -0.58 -7.43
N PRO A 128 -17.69 0.73 -7.50
CA PRO A 128 -16.39 1.27 -7.09
C PRO A 128 -16.10 0.92 -5.62
N LYS A 129 -14.83 0.65 -5.36
CA LYS A 129 -14.31 0.38 -4.02
C LYS A 129 -13.83 1.71 -3.42
N GLU A 130 -14.56 2.23 -2.45
CA GLU A 130 -14.40 3.60 -1.94
C GLU A 130 -13.07 3.82 -1.23
N HIS A 131 -12.60 2.81 -0.49
CA HIS A 131 -11.35 2.83 0.28
C HIS A 131 -10.27 1.93 -0.34
N GLU A 132 -9.00 2.32 -0.23
CA GLU A 132 -7.87 1.41 -0.48
C GLU A 132 -7.80 0.35 0.62
N SER A 133 -7.42 -0.89 0.28
CA SER A 133 -7.18 -1.93 1.30
C SER A 133 -6.05 -1.51 2.23
N TYR A 134 -6.17 -1.88 3.50
CA TYR A 134 -5.21 -1.51 4.53
C TYR A 134 -5.15 -2.59 5.60
N HIS A 135 -3.96 -3.09 5.92
CA HIS A 135 -3.70 -3.93 7.08
C HIS A 135 -2.69 -3.22 7.98
N GLY A 136 -3.20 -2.59 9.04
CA GLY A 136 -2.44 -1.78 9.98
C GLY A 136 -2.06 -2.51 11.27
N ILE A 137 -1.85 -1.74 12.32
CA ILE A 137 -1.52 -2.26 13.65
C ILE A 137 -2.81 -2.76 14.33
N TYR A 138 -3.82 -1.89 14.40
CA TYR A 138 -5.13 -2.15 15.00
C TYR A 138 -6.29 -1.76 14.11
N ALA A 139 -6.04 -1.39 12.84
CA ALA A 139 -7.07 -1.06 11.87
C ALA A 139 -6.92 -1.86 10.57
N LYS A 140 -8.05 -2.24 9.97
CA LYS A 140 -8.11 -2.97 8.69
C LYS A 140 -9.20 -2.42 7.77
N VAL A 141 -8.91 -2.32 6.47
CA VAL A 141 -9.89 -2.23 5.37
C VAL A 141 -9.78 -3.49 4.54
N LYS A 142 -10.85 -4.26 4.46
CA LYS A 142 -10.92 -5.53 3.74
C LYS A 142 -12.04 -5.53 2.71
N TYR A 143 -11.80 -6.19 1.59
CA TYR A 143 -12.83 -6.55 0.63
C TYR A 143 -12.86 -8.08 0.53
N CYS A 144 -14.01 -8.68 0.79
CA CYS A 144 -14.17 -10.13 0.76
C CYS A 144 -15.26 -10.53 -0.23
N VAL A 145 -14.96 -11.47 -1.12
CA VAL A 145 -15.99 -12.25 -1.81
C VAL A 145 -16.39 -13.38 -0.87
N GLN A 146 -17.67 -13.42 -0.48
CA GLN A 146 -18.23 -14.46 0.37
C GLN A 146 -19.27 -15.25 -0.42
N ALA A 147 -19.04 -16.56 -0.53
CA ALA A 147 -20.01 -17.50 -1.09
C ALA A 147 -20.69 -18.24 0.05
N THR A 148 -22.03 -18.27 0.05
CA THR A 148 -22.84 -18.96 1.05
C THR A 148 -23.82 -19.91 0.37
N VAL A 149 -23.76 -21.19 0.70
CA VAL A 149 -24.72 -22.20 0.23
C VAL A 149 -25.76 -22.39 1.34
N LYS A 150 -27.00 -21.97 1.06
CA LYS A 150 -28.10 -22.02 2.02
C LYS A 150 -28.57 -23.46 2.21
N GLN A 151 -28.70 -23.87 3.46
CA GLN A 151 -29.18 -25.19 3.86
C GLN A 151 -30.27 -25.04 4.93
N ARG A 152 -31.12 -26.07 5.07
CA ARG A 152 -32.22 -26.05 6.07
C ARG A 152 -31.72 -25.97 7.51
N ILE A 153 -30.57 -26.57 7.81
CA ILE A 153 -30.03 -26.67 9.18
C ILE A 153 -28.88 -25.68 9.37
N LYS A 154 -27.78 -25.86 8.61
CA LYS A 154 -26.58 -25.03 8.74
C LYS A 154 -26.05 -24.64 7.37
N SER A 155 -26.12 -23.35 7.08
CA SER A 155 -25.55 -22.80 5.84
C SER A 155 -24.03 -22.76 5.95
N ALA A 156 -23.36 -23.08 4.85
CA ALA A 156 -21.91 -23.08 4.80
C ALA A 156 -21.42 -21.90 3.97
N SER A 157 -20.29 -21.33 4.36
CA SER A 157 -19.68 -20.22 3.64
C SER A 157 -18.17 -20.34 3.50
N VAL A 158 -17.67 -19.81 2.39
CA VAL A 158 -16.24 -19.61 2.12
C VAL A 158 -16.05 -18.12 1.82
N LYS A 159 -14.89 -17.60 2.21
CA LYS A 159 -14.50 -16.21 1.96
C LYS A 159 -13.16 -16.19 1.26
N GLU A 160 -13.02 -15.32 0.28
CA GLU A 160 -11.77 -14.98 -0.36
C GLU A 160 -11.58 -13.47 -0.25
N GLU A 161 -10.47 -13.05 0.36
CA GLU A 161 -10.12 -11.64 0.49
C GLU A 161 -9.42 -11.16 -0.78
N VAL A 162 -9.77 -9.96 -1.24
CA VAL A 162 -9.13 -9.28 -2.36
C VAL A 162 -8.51 -7.97 -1.89
N TRP A 163 -7.37 -7.62 -2.49
CA TRP A 163 -6.68 -6.37 -2.20
C TRP A 163 -7.07 -5.31 -3.23
N VAL A 164 -7.34 -4.10 -2.76
CA VAL A 164 -7.76 -2.99 -3.60
C VAL A 164 -6.72 -1.90 -3.54
N HIS A 165 -6.26 -1.43 -4.70
CA HIS A 165 -5.54 -0.16 -4.82
C HIS A 165 -6.46 0.91 -5.38
N ARG A 166 -6.37 2.12 -4.82
CA ARG A 166 -7.16 3.27 -5.24
C ARG A 166 -6.24 4.43 -5.61
N VAL A 167 -6.32 4.88 -6.86
CA VAL A 167 -5.66 6.12 -7.27
C VAL A 167 -6.46 7.34 -6.85
N ASP A 168 -5.70 8.37 -6.46
CA ASP A 168 -6.23 9.72 -6.34
C ASP A 168 -6.02 10.47 -7.67
N ALA A 169 -7.08 10.53 -8.49
CA ALA A 169 -7.03 11.16 -9.82
C ALA A 169 -6.80 12.67 -9.71
N ALA A 170 -7.46 13.33 -8.75
CA ALA A 170 -7.34 14.77 -8.55
C ALA A 170 -5.91 15.15 -8.14
N LEU A 171 -5.29 14.40 -7.22
CA LEU A 171 -3.88 14.61 -6.87
C LEU A 171 -2.93 14.19 -8.00
N SER A 172 -3.27 13.16 -8.79
CA SER A 172 -2.45 12.75 -9.94
C SER A 172 -2.33 13.85 -11.01
N GLU A 173 -3.41 14.62 -11.21
CA GLU A 173 -3.47 15.72 -12.18
C GLU A 173 -2.88 17.02 -11.61
N SER A 174 -3.17 17.33 -10.33
CA SER A 174 -2.77 18.61 -9.73
C SER A 174 -1.36 18.63 -9.16
N GLN A 175 -0.81 17.49 -8.70
CA GLN A 175 0.48 17.46 -8.03
C GLN A 175 1.65 17.25 -9.00
N PRO A 176 2.69 18.10 -8.92
CA PRO A 176 3.89 17.95 -9.75
C PRO A 176 4.62 16.66 -9.39
N ASP A 177 5.32 16.06 -10.37
CA ASP A 177 6.14 14.86 -10.17
C ASP A 177 7.63 15.23 -10.03
N ALA A 178 8.14 15.31 -8.81
CA ALA A 178 9.55 15.58 -8.54
C ALA A 178 10.49 14.45 -8.99
N SER A 179 9.97 13.25 -9.31
CA SER A 179 10.75 12.17 -9.91
C SER A 179 11.05 12.40 -11.40
N ALA A 180 10.25 13.23 -12.09
CA ALA A 180 10.47 13.58 -13.49
C ALA A 180 11.56 14.65 -13.70
N HIS A 181 11.94 15.38 -12.66
CA HIS A 181 12.96 16.43 -12.75
C HIS A 181 14.39 15.84 -12.67
N MET A 182 15.24 16.16 -13.64
CA MET A 182 16.67 15.81 -13.66
C MET A 182 17.54 16.68 -12.73
N ASN A 183 16.93 17.48 -11.83
CA ASN A 183 17.64 18.56 -11.15
C ASN A 183 18.84 18.07 -10.33
N TYR A 184 20.00 18.68 -10.61
CA TYR A 184 21.16 18.63 -9.73
C TYR A 184 20.84 19.40 -8.45
N PHE A 185 21.36 18.95 -7.31
CA PHE A 185 21.06 19.53 -6.00
C PHE A 185 21.29 21.05 -5.92
N ARG A 186 22.30 21.57 -6.64
CA ARG A 186 22.61 23.00 -6.70
C ARG A 186 21.56 23.84 -7.44
N GLU A 187 20.70 23.20 -8.24
CA GLU A 187 19.65 23.84 -9.03
C GLU A 187 18.27 23.68 -8.39
N THR A 188 18.17 22.96 -7.27
CA THR A 188 16.91 22.79 -6.54
C THR A 188 16.46 24.13 -5.96
N CYS A 189 15.61 24.82 -6.71
CA CYS A 189 14.93 26.02 -6.24
C CYS A 189 13.76 25.59 -5.35
N PHE A 190 13.86 25.82 -4.05
CA PHE A 190 12.76 25.58 -3.11
C PHE A 190 11.69 26.65 -3.32
N GLY A 191 10.58 26.24 -3.95
CA GLY A 191 9.45 27.11 -4.26
C GLY A 191 8.63 27.52 -3.03
N PRO A 192 7.55 28.29 -3.23
CA PRO A 192 6.68 28.76 -2.15
C PRO A 192 5.97 27.64 -1.37
N GLU A 193 5.84 26.45 -1.97
CA GLU A 193 5.25 25.27 -1.33
C GLU A 193 6.25 24.48 -0.46
N SER A 194 7.52 24.91 -0.43
CA SER A 194 8.54 24.27 0.39
C SER A 194 8.25 24.43 1.87
N ILE A 195 8.64 23.42 2.64
CA ILE A 195 8.41 23.37 4.08
C ILE A 195 9.75 23.41 4.78
N ALA A 196 9.87 24.28 5.79
CA ALA A 196 11.03 24.38 6.67
C ALA A 196 10.69 23.87 8.08
N MET A 197 11.41 22.84 8.51
CA MET A 197 11.38 22.30 9.88
C MET A 197 12.60 22.81 10.64
N ASN A 198 12.36 23.73 11.58
CA ASN A 198 13.42 24.27 12.43
C ASN A 198 13.52 23.49 13.74
N VAL A 199 14.72 23.03 14.07
CA VAL A 199 15.08 22.47 15.37
C VAL A 199 16.13 23.39 15.97
N GLY A 200 15.85 23.92 17.16
CA GLY A 200 16.79 24.81 17.82
C GLY A 200 16.74 24.76 19.34
N VAL A 201 17.87 25.14 19.91
CA VAL A 201 18.09 25.43 21.33
C VAL A 201 18.72 26.81 21.37
N ASP A 202 18.17 27.69 22.20
CA ASP A 202 18.58 29.10 22.26
C ASP A 202 20.10 29.25 22.32
N ASN A 203 20.64 30.01 21.36
CA ASN A 203 22.05 30.36 21.20
C ASN A 203 23.04 29.21 21.02
N VAL A 204 22.58 27.95 20.93
CA VAL A 204 23.43 26.75 20.97
C VAL A 204 23.27 25.90 19.71
N LEU A 205 22.04 25.73 19.23
CA LEU A 205 21.76 24.95 18.02
C LEU A 205 20.63 25.60 17.24
N HIS A 206 20.78 25.72 15.92
CA HIS A 206 19.68 26.04 15.04
C HIS A 206 19.92 25.37 13.68
N ILE A 207 19.11 24.35 13.41
CA ILE A 207 19.12 23.54 12.20
C ILE A 207 17.79 23.72 11.48
N GLU A 208 17.86 24.02 10.18
CA GLU A 208 16.70 24.06 9.29
C GLU A 208 16.75 22.85 8.36
N PHE A 209 15.78 21.95 8.44
CA PHE A 209 15.51 20.96 7.40
C PHE A 209 14.41 21.48 6.48
N ARG A 210 14.78 21.81 5.23
CA ARG A 210 13.85 22.28 4.20
C ARG A 210 13.60 21.20 3.16
N TYR A 211 12.35 20.99 2.76
CA TYR A 211 11.99 20.08 1.67
C TYR A 211 10.95 20.69 0.72
N ASP A 212 10.83 20.10 -0.47
CA ASP A 212 10.24 20.73 -1.66
C ASP A 212 8.73 20.96 -1.62
N LYS A 213 7.95 20.05 -1.01
CA LYS A 213 6.48 20.15 -0.93
C LYS A 213 5.88 19.26 0.16
N LYS A 214 4.57 19.36 0.41
CA LYS A 214 3.85 18.56 1.43
C LYS A 214 3.27 17.23 0.93
N ILE A 215 2.95 17.15 -0.35
CA ILE A 215 2.14 16.06 -0.91
C ILE A 215 2.98 15.26 -1.92
N PHE A 216 3.12 13.96 -1.67
CA PHE A 216 3.98 13.07 -2.45
C PHE A 216 3.22 11.82 -2.89
N HIS A 217 3.54 11.31 -4.09
CA HIS A 217 3.08 9.97 -4.46
C HIS A 217 4.03 8.88 -3.94
N LEU A 218 3.54 7.64 -3.84
CA LEU A 218 4.25 6.53 -3.20
C LEU A 218 5.60 6.13 -3.84
N ALA A 219 5.87 6.57 -5.07
CA ALA A 219 7.15 6.28 -5.75
C ALA A 219 8.00 7.53 -5.98
N GLU A 220 7.59 8.66 -5.40
CA GLU A 220 8.32 9.90 -5.49
C GLU A 220 9.55 9.88 -4.57
N ARG A 221 10.32 10.96 -4.62
CA ARG A 221 11.38 11.24 -3.66
C ARG A 221 11.09 12.56 -2.94
N VAL A 222 11.42 12.62 -1.66
CA VAL A 222 11.47 13.89 -0.93
C VAL A 222 12.80 14.55 -1.22
N LEU A 223 12.77 15.74 -1.82
CA LEU A 223 13.96 16.54 -2.09
C LEU A 223 14.09 17.61 -1.01
N GLY A 224 15.21 17.58 -0.28
CA GLY A 224 15.44 18.52 0.79
C GLY A 224 16.90 18.90 0.97
N LYS A 225 17.12 19.77 1.95
CA LYS A 225 18.43 20.15 2.45
C LYS A 225 18.36 20.41 3.94
N VAL A 226 19.45 20.13 4.64
CA VAL A 226 19.66 20.54 6.02
C VAL A 226 20.68 21.69 6.01
N GLU A 227 20.35 22.80 6.64
CA GLU A 227 21.24 23.96 6.81
C GLU A 227 21.47 24.25 8.29
N TYR A 228 22.72 24.51 8.65
CA TYR A 228 23.10 24.91 10.01
C TYR A 228 23.18 26.43 10.10
N LYS A 229 22.27 27.02 10.88
CA LYS A 229 22.27 28.46 11.20
C LYS A 229 23.10 28.75 12.44
N VAL A 230 23.03 27.87 13.43
CA VAL A 230 23.86 27.90 14.65
C VAL A 230 24.27 26.46 14.97
N ALA A 231 25.56 26.26 15.22
CA ALA A 231 26.17 24.94 15.43
C ALA A 231 27.19 25.00 16.58
N ASP A 232 26.76 25.46 17.75
CA ASP A 232 27.56 25.52 18.98
C ASP A 232 27.18 24.37 19.93
N MET A 233 27.02 23.17 19.36
CA MET A 233 26.70 21.95 20.09
C MET A 233 27.25 20.73 19.36
N ASP A 234 27.91 19.85 20.11
CA ASP A 234 28.40 18.60 19.54
C ASP A 234 27.25 17.61 19.29
N ILE A 235 26.99 17.36 18.01
CA ILE A 235 26.03 16.36 17.54
C ILE A 235 26.75 15.01 17.40
N ALA A 236 26.17 13.97 17.99
CA ALA A 236 26.63 12.60 17.81
C ALA A 236 26.02 11.96 16.57
N TYR A 237 24.73 12.19 16.33
CA TYR A 237 24.00 11.53 15.26
C TYR A 237 22.74 12.31 14.87
N GLY A 238 22.42 12.32 13.58
CA GLY A 238 21.18 12.89 13.06
C GLY A 238 20.51 12.02 12.01
N GLU A 239 19.18 11.87 12.11
CA GLU A 239 18.36 11.09 11.18
C GLU A 239 17.08 11.83 10.78
N VAL A 240 16.60 11.51 9.58
CA VAL A 240 15.22 11.79 9.17
C VAL A 240 14.49 10.45 9.06
N GLY A 241 13.45 10.28 9.87
CA GLY A 241 12.57 9.11 9.84
C GLY A 241 11.27 9.40 9.08
N LEU A 242 10.75 8.41 8.36
CA LEU A 242 9.37 8.41 7.89
C LEU A 242 8.52 7.63 8.89
N VAL A 243 7.62 8.33 9.58
CA VAL A 243 6.80 7.79 10.66
C VAL A 243 5.36 7.71 10.20
N ARG A 244 4.75 6.53 10.37
CA ARG A 244 3.31 6.31 10.20
C ARG A 244 2.64 6.38 11.56
N LYS A 245 1.54 7.13 11.65
CA LYS A 245 0.66 7.17 12.82
C LYS A 245 -0.74 6.71 12.45
N GLU A 246 -1.22 5.71 13.16
CA GLU A 246 -2.58 5.18 13.06
C GLU A 246 -3.39 5.71 14.24
N PHE A 247 -4.42 6.50 13.95
CA PHE A 247 -5.33 7.07 14.94
C PHE A 247 -6.65 6.32 14.89
N LEU A 248 -7.07 5.73 16.01
CA LEU A 248 -8.37 5.07 16.16
C LEU A 248 -9.34 6.03 16.82
N ALA A 249 -10.59 6.05 16.36
CA ALA A 249 -11.64 6.98 16.78
C ALA A 249 -11.16 8.45 16.83
N PRO A 250 -10.55 8.98 15.75
CA PRO A 250 -9.96 10.32 15.77
C PRO A 250 -11.02 11.39 16.08
N GLY A 251 -10.74 12.25 17.06
CA GLY A 251 -11.65 13.31 17.49
C GLY A 251 -12.82 12.85 18.38
N GLN A 252 -12.81 11.61 18.88
CA GLN A 252 -13.85 11.07 19.77
C GLN A 252 -13.29 10.76 21.18
N ALA A 253 -14.19 10.57 22.15
CA ALA A 253 -13.80 10.10 23.48
C ALA A 253 -13.24 8.67 23.37
N GLY A 254 -11.97 8.48 23.73
CA GLY A 254 -11.26 7.21 23.54
C GLY A 254 -10.35 7.16 22.31
N GLU A 255 -10.03 8.31 21.70
CA GLU A 255 -9.00 8.38 20.66
C GLU A 255 -7.68 7.77 21.15
N THR A 256 -7.15 6.83 20.37
CA THR A 256 -5.85 6.22 20.61
C THR A 256 -4.98 6.36 19.38
N MET A 257 -3.68 6.48 19.58
CA MET A 257 -2.72 6.62 18.49
C MET A 257 -1.61 5.59 18.66
N GLU A 258 -1.31 4.87 17.59
CA GLU A 258 -0.12 4.04 17.47
C GLU A 258 0.83 4.63 16.45
N SER A 259 2.13 4.54 16.73
CA SER A 259 3.18 5.14 15.90
C SER A 259 4.23 4.09 15.53
N GLU A 260 4.56 4.02 14.25
CA GLU A 260 5.58 3.13 13.69
C GLU A 260 6.57 3.95 12.86
N THR A 261 7.86 3.76 13.08
CA THR A 261 8.88 4.31 12.18
C THR A 261 9.11 3.32 11.03
N LEU A 262 8.69 3.68 9.81
CA LEU A 262 8.79 2.79 8.65
C LEU A 262 10.21 2.69 8.10
N GLN A 263 10.92 3.82 8.09
CA GLN A 263 12.29 3.90 7.62
C GLN A 263 13.02 5.04 8.31
N LYS A 264 14.29 4.82 8.63
CA LYS A 264 15.23 5.84 9.09
C LYS A 264 16.27 6.08 8.02
N PHE A 265 16.60 7.34 7.80
CA PHE A 265 17.66 7.78 6.91
C PHE A 265 18.65 8.57 7.75
N GLU A 266 19.87 8.05 7.87
CA GLU A 266 20.98 8.75 8.53
C GLU A 266 21.38 9.94 7.66
N VAL A 267 21.46 11.12 8.26
CA VAL A 267 21.72 12.38 7.54
C VAL A 267 23.01 13.03 8.00
N MET A 268 23.39 12.84 9.26
CA MET A 268 24.50 13.53 9.89
C MET A 268 25.34 12.57 10.71
N ASP A 269 26.64 12.64 10.51
CA ASP A 269 27.67 12.01 11.33
C ASP A 269 28.76 13.05 11.62
N GLY A 270 28.93 13.40 12.90
CA GLY A 270 29.94 14.36 13.35
C GLY A 270 29.48 15.80 13.60
N THR A 271 30.46 16.68 13.86
CA THR A 271 30.25 18.07 14.29
C THR A 271 29.81 18.94 13.11
N PRO A 272 28.64 19.60 13.19
CA PRO A 272 28.14 20.42 12.11
C PRO A 272 28.94 21.72 11.92
N ILE A 273 29.07 22.17 10.68
CA ILE A 273 29.72 23.46 10.34
C ILE A 273 28.65 24.47 9.94
N VAL A 274 28.72 25.68 10.49
CA VAL A 274 27.79 26.78 10.10
C VAL A 274 27.93 27.05 8.60
N GLU A 275 26.80 27.32 7.93
CA GLU A 275 26.70 27.50 6.46
C GLU A 275 26.92 26.22 5.62
N GLU A 276 27.19 25.07 6.24
CA GLU A 276 27.17 23.79 5.53
C GLU A 276 25.73 23.43 5.12
N VAL A 277 25.62 22.84 3.93
CA VAL A 277 24.35 22.38 3.37
C VAL A 277 24.44 20.89 3.06
N VAL A 278 23.67 20.08 3.78
CA VAL A 278 23.57 18.63 3.57
C VAL A 278 22.39 18.33 2.64
N PRO A 279 22.62 17.79 1.43
CA PRO A 279 21.55 17.43 0.50
C PRO A 279 20.77 16.18 0.94
N ILE A 280 19.43 16.24 0.86
CA ILE A 280 18.54 15.13 1.23
C ILE A 280 17.77 14.64 0.01
N ARG A 281 17.82 13.33 -0.23
CA ARG A 281 17.04 12.63 -1.26
C ARG A 281 16.48 11.34 -0.69
N LEU A 282 15.24 11.37 -0.22
CA LEU A 282 14.59 10.21 0.38
C LEU A 282 13.66 9.56 -0.65
N TYR A 283 13.98 8.35 -1.11
CA TYR A 283 13.14 7.64 -2.08
C TYR A 283 11.99 6.91 -1.37
N LEU A 284 10.75 7.35 -1.61
CA LEU A 284 9.56 6.76 -0.96
C LEU A 284 9.30 5.33 -1.45
N LYS A 285 9.64 5.03 -2.71
CA LYS A 285 9.51 3.68 -3.29
C LYS A 285 10.27 2.61 -2.51
N SER A 286 11.40 2.97 -1.88
CA SER A 286 12.20 2.03 -1.08
C SER A 286 11.69 1.83 0.35
N VAL A 287 10.71 2.62 0.79
CA VAL A 287 10.16 2.49 2.14
C VAL A 287 9.26 1.26 2.19
N PRO A 288 9.53 0.29 3.08
CA PRO A 288 8.73 -0.92 3.18
C PRO A 288 7.31 -0.59 3.66
N ARG A 289 6.32 -1.32 3.14
CA ARG A 289 4.91 -1.24 3.56
C ARG A 289 4.31 0.18 3.52
N LEU A 290 4.83 1.04 2.64
CA LEU A 290 4.29 2.39 2.46
C LEU A 290 2.91 2.32 1.80
N THR A 291 1.94 3.02 2.38
CA THR A 291 0.58 3.13 1.87
C THR A 291 0.20 4.61 1.71
N PRO A 292 -0.89 4.95 1.02
CA PRO A 292 -1.42 6.31 0.99
C PRO A 292 -1.82 6.80 2.39
N THR A 293 -2.03 8.10 2.53
CA THR A 293 -2.69 8.70 3.70
C THR A 293 -4.18 8.33 3.68
N TYR A 294 -4.70 7.87 4.81
CA TYR A 294 -6.12 7.57 5.01
C TYR A 294 -6.69 8.65 5.93
N MET A 295 -7.34 9.66 5.36
CA MET A 295 -7.79 10.83 6.13
C MET A 295 -8.90 10.51 7.12
N ASN A 296 -9.87 9.71 6.68
CA ASN A 296 -10.98 9.23 7.51
C ASN A 296 -11.59 8.00 6.85
N VAL A 297 -11.53 6.85 7.54
CA VAL A 297 -12.16 5.61 7.10
C VAL A 297 -13.35 5.33 8.00
N GLU A 298 -14.56 5.57 7.48
CA GLU A 298 -15.84 5.30 8.17
C GLU A 298 -15.96 5.88 9.59
N ASN A 299 -15.30 7.01 9.86
CA ASN A 299 -15.18 7.60 11.22
C ASN A 299 -14.57 6.64 12.27
N LEU A 300 -13.94 5.54 11.83
CA LEU A 300 -13.31 4.55 12.68
C LEU A 300 -11.83 4.86 12.91
N PHE A 301 -11.10 5.23 11.86
CA PHE A 301 -9.66 5.50 11.99
C PHE A 301 -9.11 6.40 10.88
N SER A 302 -7.90 6.91 11.10
CA SER A 302 -7.09 7.60 10.10
C SER A 302 -5.63 7.15 10.17
N VAL A 303 -4.91 7.25 9.06
CA VAL A 303 -3.48 6.88 8.96
C VAL A 303 -2.74 8.03 8.31
N ARG A 304 -1.78 8.61 9.03
CA ARG A 304 -1.06 9.83 8.67
C ARG A 304 0.44 9.61 8.68
N TYR A 305 1.16 10.40 7.90
CA TYR A 305 2.61 10.25 7.69
C TYR A 305 3.35 11.50 8.09
N PHE A 306 4.51 11.32 8.74
CA PHE A 306 5.31 12.41 9.26
C PHE A 306 6.78 12.21 8.87
N LEU A 307 7.41 13.27 8.38
CA LEU A 307 8.87 13.36 8.40
C LEU A 307 9.29 13.76 9.81
N ASN A 308 10.17 12.97 10.41
CA ASN A 308 10.65 13.13 11.78
C ASN A 308 12.16 13.37 11.75
N LEU A 309 12.57 14.62 11.92
CA LEU A 309 13.98 14.96 12.12
C LEU A 309 14.34 14.68 13.58
N VAL A 310 15.37 13.87 13.81
CA VAL A 310 15.89 13.54 15.14
C VAL A 310 17.38 13.83 15.17
N LEU A 311 17.82 14.52 16.22
CA LEU A 311 19.22 14.82 16.51
C LEU A 311 19.55 14.32 17.91
N VAL A 312 20.73 13.76 18.06
CA VAL A 312 21.26 13.29 19.34
C VAL A 312 22.58 14.01 19.59
N SER A 313 22.70 14.70 20.73
CA SER A 313 23.97 15.29 21.14
C SER A 313 24.94 14.25 21.69
N GLN A 314 26.21 14.59 21.82
CA GLN A 314 27.22 13.73 22.49
C GLN A 314 26.84 13.38 23.94
N GLU A 315 26.08 14.24 24.61
CA GLU A 315 25.55 14.01 25.96
C GLU A 315 24.32 13.08 25.98
N GLY A 316 23.85 12.61 24.83
CA GLY A 316 22.67 11.76 24.70
C GLY A 316 21.32 12.50 24.74
N LYS A 317 21.32 13.84 24.73
CA LYS A 317 20.08 14.63 24.63
C LYS A 317 19.49 14.51 23.24
N ARG A 318 18.16 14.34 23.17
CA ARG A 318 17.43 14.12 21.92
C ARG A 318 16.58 15.34 21.57
N TYR A 319 16.81 15.89 20.39
CA TYR A 319 16.01 16.97 19.81
C TYR A 319 15.26 16.42 18.61
N PHE A 320 13.97 16.72 18.50
CA PHE A 320 13.18 16.22 17.39
C PHE A 320 12.11 17.20 16.96
N LYS A 321 11.77 17.15 15.67
CA LYS A 321 10.62 17.85 15.11
C LYS A 321 9.95 16.92 14.11
N GLN A 322 8.63 16.92 14.14
CA GLN A 322 7.80 16.18 13.19
C GLN A 322 6.97 17.13 12.37
N GLN A 323 6.82 16.82 11.08
CA GLN A 323 5.94 17.54 10.18
C GLN A 323 5.15 16.54 9.33
N GLU A 324 3.84 16.74 9.28
CA GLU A 324 2.94 15.88 8.51
C GLU A 324 3.12 16.10 7.00
N ILE A 325 3.21 14.98 6.27
CA ILE A 325 3.16 14.92 4.81
C ILE A 325 1.95 14.09 4.38
N GLN A 326 1.43 14.36 3.18
CA GLN A 326 0.36 13.59 2.59
C GLN A 326 0.91 12.66 1.51
N LEU A 327 0.54 11.39 1.60
CA LEU A 327 0.89 10.38 0.62
C LEU A 327 -0.33 9.98 -0.19
N TYR A 328 -0.16 9.78 -1.49
CA TYR A 328 -1.23 9.30 -2.37
C TYR A 328 -0.71 8.30 -3.41
N ARG A 329 -1.61 7.47 -3.94
CA ARG A 329 -1.30 6.60 -5.07
C ARG A 329 -1.60 7.34 -6.36
N ARG A 330 -0.58 7.54 -7.19
CA ARG A 330 -0.68 8.22 -8.48
C ARG A 330 -1.19 7.27 -9.57
N THR A 331 -1.87 7.83 -10.56
CA THR A 331 -2.23 7.12 -11.80
C THR A 331 -1.00 6.39 -12.38
N GLY A 332 -1.15 5.11 -12.71
CA GLY A 332 -0.06 4.23 -13.15
C GLY A 332 0.60 3.41 -12.02
N GLN A 333 0.32 3.70 -10.74
CA GLN A 333 0.84 2.95 -9.59
C GLN A 333 -0.14 1.88 -9.04
N GLU A 334 -1.24 1.60 -9.72
CA GLU A 334 -2.23 0.58 -9.31
C GLU A 334 -1.73 -0.84 -9.56
N ARG A 335 -0.91 -1.04 -10.59
CA ARG A 335 -0.37 -2.35 -10.98
C ARG A 335 0.97 -2.62 -10.27
N PRO A 336 1.26 -3.85 -9.81
CA PRO A 336 2.56 -4.19 -9.25
C PRO A 336 3.66 -3.92 -10.28
N ALA A 337 4.83 -3.47 -9.84
CA ALA A 337 6.00 -3.21 -10.68
C ALA A 337 6.64 -4.47 -11.31
N THR A 338 5.89 -5.57 -11.43
CA THR A 338 6.29 -6.83 -12.06
C THR A 338 5.45 -7.08 -13.30
N SER A 339 5.54 -6.20 -14.30
CA SER A 339 5.43 -6.59 -15.71
C SER A 339 6.08 -5.52 -16.58
N SER A 340 7.00 -5.98 -17.43
CA SER A 340 7.84 -5.25 -18.40
C SER A 340 8.97 -4.39 -17.83
N SER A 341 10.17 -4.98 -17.81
CA SER A 341 11.36 -4.26 -18.25
C SER A 341 11.03 -3.63 -19.62
N PRO A 342 11.34 -2.34 -19.87
CA PRO A 342 11.34 -1.88 -21.25
C PRO A 342 12.41 -2.68 -21.97
N GLY A 343 12.03 -3.43 -23.00
CA GLY A 343 12.98 -4.09 -23.88
C GLY A 343 14.02 -3.08 -24.38
N PRO A 344 15.24 -3.54 -24.72
CA PRO A 344 16.27 -2.64 -25.22
C PRO A 344 15.73 -1.85 -26.42
N PRO A 345 16.14 -0.57 -26.58
CA PRO A 345 15.64 0.26 -27.66
C PRO A 345 15.92 -0.43 -28.99
N VAL A 346 14.85 -0.63 -29.77
CA VAL A 346 14.95 -1.06 -31.16
C VAL A 346 15.79 -0.01 -31.87
N LYS A 347 17.00 -0.40 -32.30
CA LYS A 347 17.81 0.44 -33.18
C LYS A 347 16.98 0.72 -34.43
N PRO A 348 16.85 1.98 -34.87
CA PRO A 348 16.28 2.25 -36.18
C PRO A 348 17.12 1.54 -37.23
N ALA A 349 16.45 0.82 -38.13
CA ALA A 349 17.07 0.19 -39.27
C ALA A 349 17.88 1.25 -40.03
N SER A 350 19.20 1.02 -40.14
CA SER A 350 20.03 1.72 -41.09
C SER A 350 19.47 1.39 -42.47
N GLY A 351 18.82 2.36 -43.11
CA GLY A 351 18.50 2.27 -44.52
C GLY A 351 19.79 2.11 -45.31
N ASP A 352 19.88 1.02 -46.07
CA ASP A 352 20.88 0.86 -47.11
C ASP A 352 20.72 2.02 -48.10
N VAL A 353 21.69 2.92 -48.11
CA VAL A 353 21.88 3.86 -49.20
C VAL A 353 22.58 3.09 -50.31
N ASP A 354 21.79 2.67 -51.29
CA ASP A 354 22.25 2.23 -52.60
C ASP A 354 23.07 3.35 -53.27
N THR A 355 24.39 3.32 -53.16
CA THR A 355 25.26 4.06 -54.08
C THR A 355 25.50 3.19 -55.32
N LYS A 356 24.60 3.30 -56.30
CA LYS A 356 24.86 2.90 -57.69
C LYS A 356 24.59 4.08 -58.63
N GLY A 357 25.63 4.43 -59.39
CA GLY A 357 25.65 5.45 -60.44
C GLY A 357 26.96 6.22 -60.31
N GLY A 358 28.03 5.90 -61.02
CA GLY A 358 28.11 5.43 -62.40
C GLY A 358 28.92 6.48 -63.16
N TRP A 359 30.22 6.26 -63.31
CA TRP A 359 31.04 7.02 -64.24
C TRP A 359 30.71 6.57 -65.66
N SER A 360 30.47 7.53 -66.54
CA SER A 360 30.67 7.39 -67.98
C SER A 360 31.42 8.62 -68.48
N ALA A 361 32.64 8.37 -68.96
CA ALA A 361 32.95 8.68 -70.35
C ALA A 361 32.55 7.46 -71.18
#